data_AF-A0A529XRY0-F1
#
_entry.id   AF-A0A529XRY0-F1
#
_cell.length_a   1.000
_cell.length_b   1.000
_cell.length_c   1.000
_cell.angle_alpha   90.00
_cell.angle_beta   90.00
_cell.angle_gamma   90.00
#
_symmetry.space_group_name_H-M   'P 1'
#
loop_
_entity.id
_entity.type
_entity.pdbx_description
1 polymer ?
#
loop_
_entity_poly.entity_id
_entity_poly.type
_entity_poly.pdbx_seq_one_letter_code
_entity_poly.pdbx_strand_id
1 'polypeptide(L)'
;EVMLAAHNDAGAVDDAIRSWRASGGGGRPWIVVESLYSMDGDRAPLREMIEVADRHDAFLFVDEAHATGVYGPDGRGLAHHLEGRDNVVVLHTCGKALGASGALVTAPTVLCDYLVNRCRPFI
;
A
#
# COMPACT_ATOMS: atom_id res chain seq x y z
N GLU A 1 15.52 -3.37 -5.43
CA GLU A 1 16.13 -3.56 -4.10
C GLU A 1 15.01 -3.61 -3.08
N VAL A 2 15.16 -4.37 -2.01
CA VAL A 2 14.19 -4.43 -0.90
C VAL A 2 14.89 -3.94 0.34
N MET A 3 14.28 -2.97 1.02
CA MET A 3 14.78 -2.42 2.28
C MET A 3 13.70 -2.59 3.35
N LEU A 4 14.12 -2.87 4.58
CA LEU A 4 13.23 -2.94 5.73
C LEU A 4 13.35 -1.64 6.51
N ALA A 5 12.21 -1.11 6.95
CA ALA A 5 12.13 0.00 7.89
C ALA A 5 11.58 -0.48 9.23
N ALA A 6 11.83 0.28 10.29
CA ALA A 6 11.23 -0.02 11.59
C ALA A 6 9.70 0.03 11.50
N HIS A 7 9.05 -0.84 12.27
CA HIS A 7 7.60 -0.99 12.28
C HIS A 7 6.90 0.33 12.60
N ASN A 8 5.92 0.71 11.78
CA ASN A 8 5.16 1.97 11.92
C ASN A 8 6.01 3.25 12.01
N ASP A 9 7.24 3.23 11.51
CA ASP A 9 8.13 4.38 11.54
C ASP A 9 8.27 5.00 10.15
N ALA A 10 7.44 6.02 9.88
CA ALA A 10 7.51 6.79 8.63
C ALA A 10 8.84 7.55 8.47
N GLY A 11 9.51 7.89 9.57
CA GLY A 11 10.84 8.51 9.55
C GLY A 11 11.90 7.53 9.05
N ALA A 12 11.88 6.29 9.55
CA ALA A 12 12.76 5.23 9.08
C ALA A 12 12.54 4.91 7.59
N VAL A 13 11.30 4.98 7.09
CA VAL A 13 11.01 4.83 5.66
C VAL A 13 11.58 6.00 4.85
N ASP A 14 11.41 7.25 5.32
CA ASP A 14 11.99 8.45 4.68
C ASP A 14 13.52 8.35 4.59
N ASP A 15 14.18 7.96 5.68
CA ASP A 15 15.63 7.78 5.76
C ASP A 15 16.13 6.66 4.85
N ALA A 16 15.40 5.53 4.77
CA ALA A 16 15.73 4.44 3.87
C ALA A 16 15.69 4.89 2.40
N ILE A 17 14.65 5.62 1.99
CA ILE A 17 14.55 6.15 0.62
C ILE A 17 15.67 7.16 0.34
N ARG A 18 15.98 8.07 1.27
CA ARG A 18 17.09 9.03 1.12
C ARG A 18 18.43 8.32 0.94
N SER A 19 18.71 7.33 1.77
CA SER A 19 19.94 6.54 1.71
C SER A 19 20.07 5.81 0.37
N TRP A 20 18.99 5.16 -0.08
CA TRP A 20 18.94 4.48 -1.37
C TRP A 20 19.15 5.43 -2.56
N ARG A 21 18.54 6.63 -2.53
CA ARG A 21 18.80 7.64 -3.57
C ARG A 21 20.25 8.13 -3.54
N ALA A 22 20.80 8.37 -2.35
CA ALA A 22 22.18 8.81 -2.18
C ALA A 22 23.22 7.76 -2.66
N SER A 23 22.88 6.47 -2.62
CA SER A 23 23.71 5.39 -3.16
C SER A 23 23.54 5.17 -4.67
N GLY A 24 22.79 6.04 -5.36
CA GLY A 24 22.58 5.98 -6.81
C GLY A 24 21.30 5.24 -7.24
N GLY A 25 20.38 4.98 -6.30
CA GLY A 25 19.08 4.38 -6.57
C GLY A 25 18.24 5.21 -7.57
N GLY A 26 17.84 4.57 -8.67
CA GLY A 26 17.00 5.15 -9.72
C GLY A 26 15.59 4.59 -9.74
N GLY A 27 14.62 5.41 -10.17
CA GLY A 27 13.21 5.02 -10.28
C GLY A 27 12.33 5.53 -9.12
N ARG A 28 11.15 4.91 -8.99
CA ARG A 28 10.12 5.27 -8.00
C ARG A 28 10.10 4.24 -6.87
N PRO A 29 10.35 4.63 -5.61
CA PRO A 29 10.20 3.75 -4.46
C PRO A 29 8.76 3.28 -4.30
N TRP A 30 8.57 2.12 -3.67
CA TRP A 30 7.27 1.58 -3.29
C TRP A 30 7.29 1.31 -1.78
N ILE A 31 6.46 2.03 -1.05
CA ILE A 31 6.24 1.85 0.39
C ILE A 31 5.12 0.83 0.53
N VAL A 32 5.35 -0.26 1.25
CA VAL A 32 4.39 -1.36 1.40
C VAL A 32 4.06 -1.55 2.87
N VAL A 33 2.78 -1.46 3.22
CA VAL A 33 2.28 -1.58 4.60
C VAL A 33 0.98 -2.37 4.65
N GLU A 34 0.68 -3.00 5.78
CA GLU A 34 -0.69 -3.41 6.13
C GLU A 34 -1.39 -2.22 6.79
N SER A 35 -2.64 -1.93 6.46
CA SER A 35 -3.37 -0.86 7.16
C SER A 35 -3.70 -1.24 8.60
N LEU A 36 -3.91 -2.53 8.85
CA LEU A 36 -4.10 -3.16 10.14
C LEU A 36 -3.28 -4.45 10.19
N TYR A 37 -2.25 -4.49 11.02
CA TYR A 37 -1.33 -5.62 11.11
C TYR A 37 -1.98 -6.78 11.85
N SER A 38 -1.93 -7.97 11.25
CA SER A 38 -2.69 -9.14 11.68
C SER A 38 -2.43 -9.63 13.11
N MET A 39 -1.20 -9.53 13.59
CA MET A 39 -0.77 -10.13 14.87
C MET A 39 -1.06 -9.23 16.06
N ASP A 40 -0.59 -7.98 16.00
CA ASP A 40 -0.72 -7.03 17.10
C ASP A 40 -2.00 -6.19 17.01
N GLY A 41 -2.65 -6.17 15.85
CA GLY A 41 -3.87 -5.39 15.61
C GLY A 41 -3.63 -3.88 15.63
N ASP A 42 -2.38 -3.44 15.51
CA ASP A 42 -2.02 -2.04 15.40
C ASP A 42 -2.11 -1.56 13.95
N ARG A 43 -2.08 -0.24 13.75
CA ARG A 43 -2.42 0.40 12.48
C ARG A 43 -1.25 1.15 11.91
N ALA A 44 -1.06 1.05 10.60
CA ALA A 44 -0.10 1.88 9.90
C ALA A 44 -0.44 3.37 10.04
N PRO A 45 0.56 4.26 10.22
CA PRO A 45 0.37 5.71 10.18
C PRO A 45 0.19 6.15 8.72
N LEU A 46 -0.96 5.82 8.12
CA LEU A 46 -1.21 5.96 6.67
C LEU A 46 -1.04 7.39 6.16
N ARG A 47 -1.38 8.39 6.99
CA ARG A 47 -1.21 9.81 6.66
C ARG A 47 0.27 10.15 6.52
N GLU A 48 1.09 9.74 7.48
CA GLU A 48 2.53 9.97 7.48
C GLU A 48 3.19 9.19 6.34
N MET A 49 2.73 7.97 6.05
CA MET A 49 3.24 7.15 4.95
C MET A 49 2.96 7.77 3.58
N ILE A 50 1.75 8.30 3.34
CA ILE A 50 1.44 8.99 2.08
C ILE A 50 2.20 10.32 1.96
N GLU A 51 2.42 11.04 3.07
CA GLU A 51 3.27 12.24 3.08
C GLU A 51 4.72 11.92 2.69
N VAL A 52 5.28 10.80 3.16
CA VAL A 52 6.60 10.31 2.72
C VAL A 52 6.55 9.95 1.23
N ALA A 53 5.52 9.22 0.79
CA ALA A 53 5.39 8.80 -0.60
C ALA A 53 5.38 10.01 -1.56
N ASP A 54 4.60 11.04 -1.22
CA ASP A 54 4.47 12.27 -2.00
C ASP A 54 5.81 13.04 -2.06
N ARG A 55 6.55 13.14 -0.95
CA ARG A 55 7.86 13.81 -0.92
C ARG A 55 8.90 13.16 -1.83
N HIS A 56 8.81 11.85 -2.03
CA HIS A 56 9.83 11.07 -2.74
C HIS A 56 9.40 10.59 -4.13
N ASP A 57 8.27 11.07 -4.68
CA ASP A 57 7.65 10.53 -5.90
C ASP A 57 7.56 9.00 -5.88
N ALA A 58 7.10 8.49 -4.74
CA ALA A 58 6.96 7.07 -4.47
C ALA A 58 5.49 6.64 -4.49
N PHE A 59 5.27 5.34 -4.62
CA PHE A 59 3.97 4.71 -4.44
C PHE A 59 3.76 4.29 -2.99
N LEU A 60 2.52 4.37 -2.53
CA LEU A 60 2.05 3.70 -1.32
C LEU A 60 1.18 2.50 -1.72
N PHE A 61 1.61 1.29 -1.36
CA PHE A 61 0.84 0.07 -1.45
C PHE A 61 0.32 -0.30 -0.06
N VAL A 62 -1.00 -0.45 0.06
CA VAL A 62 -1.66 -0.79 1.32
C VAL A 62 -2.38 -2.12 1.21
N ASP A 63 -2.04 -3.08 2.07
CA ASP A 63 -2.83 -4.30 2.27
C ASP A 63 -3.93 -4.04 3.31
N GLU A 64 -5.18 -4.11 2.87
CA GLU A 64 -6.40 -3.90 3.65
C GLU A 64 -7.04 -5.22 4.11
N ALA A 65 -6.31 -6.35 4.10
CA ALA A 65 -6.90 -7.65 4.32
C ALA A 65 -7.64 -7.77 5.68
N HIS A 66 -7.13 -7.14 6.74
CA HIS A 66 -7.75 -7.18 8.06
C HIS A 66 -8.70 -6.00 8.35
N ALA A 67 -8.79 -5.02 7.46
CA ALA A 67 -9.60 -3.82 7.68
C ALA A 67 -10.77 -3.67 6.69
N THR A 68 -10.69 -4.28 5.50
CA THR A 68 -11.82 -4.44 4.58
C THR A 68 -12.99 -5.14 5.28
N GLY A 69 -14.19 -4.60 5.15
CA GLY A 69 -15.42 -5.08 5.78
C GLY A 69 -15.54 -4.78 7.27
N VAL A 70 -14.53 -4.12 7.89
CA VAL A 70 -14.50 -3.82 9.32
C VAL A 70 -14.44 -2.32 9.59
N TYR A 71 -13.60 -1.58 8.85
CA TYR A 71 -13.35 -0.16 9.07
C TYR A 71 -13.74 0.70 7.87
N GLY A 72 -13.82 2.01 8.10
CA GLY A 72 -14.19 2.98 7.08
C GLY A 72 -15.69 3.00 6.77
N PRO A 73 -16.16 4.02 6.02
CA PRO A 73 -17.53 4.08 5.55
C PRO A 73 -17.84 2.82 4.72
N ASP A 74 -18.96 2.18 5.03
CA ASP A 74 -19.45 0.96 4.35
C ASP A 74 -18.44 -0.21 4.32
N GLY A 75 -17.49 -0.25 5.27
CA GLY A 75 -16.48 -1.30 5.34
C GLY A 75 -15.36 -1.18 4.29
N ARG A 76 -15.15 0.00 3.70
CA ARG A 76 -14.13 0.21 2.65
C ARG A 76 -12.67 0.11 3.12
N GLY A 77 -12.42 -0.01 4.43
CA GLY A 77 -11.07 -0.10 4.98
C GLY A 77 -10.54 1.22 5.54
N LEU A 78 -9.35 1.16 6.13
CA LEU A 78 -8.69 2.31 6.76
C LEU A 78 -8.13 3.30 5.72
N ALA A 79 -7.69 2.80 4.56
CA ALA A 79 -7.15 3.55 3.44
C ALA A 79 -8.22 4.12 2.47
N HIS A 80 -9.51 3.98 2.78
CA HIS A 80 -10.62 4.41 1.89
C HIS A 80 -10.51 5.86 1.37
N HIS A 81 -9.88 6.75 2.14
CA HIS A 81 -9.71 8.16 1.82
C HIS A 81 -8.49 8.44 0.92
N LEU A 82 -7.62 7.44 0.73
CA LEU A 82 -6.44 7.50 -0.15
C LEU A 82 -6.69 6.83 -1.50
N GLU A 83 -7.68 5.93 -1.58
CA GLU A 83 -8.09 5.31 -2.85
C GLU A 83 -8.48 6.37 -3.89
N GLY A 84 -8.03 6.14 -5.13
CA GLY A 84 -8.25 7.07 -6.25
C GLY A 84 -7.11 8.06 -6.49
N ARG A 85 -6.10 8.11 -5.61
CA ARG A 85 -4.86 8.87 -5.85
C ARG A 85 -3.97 8.19 -6.89
N ASP A 86 -3.23 9.00 -7.65
CA ASP A 86 -2.34 8.52 -8.72
C ASP A 86 -1.12 7.71 -8.25
N ASN A 87 -0.81 7.76 -6.95
CA ASN A 87 0.33 7.08 -6.33
C ASN A 87 -0.08 6.07 -5.23
N VAL A 88 -1.33 5.64 -5.21
CA VAL A 88 -1.84 4.69 -4.19
C VAL A 88 -2.36 3.41 -4.84
N VAL A 89 -1.95 2.28 -4.30
CA VAL A 89 -2.48 0.95 -4.63
C VAL A 89 -3.01 0.30 -3.35
N VAL A 90 -4.20 -0.26 -3.39
CA VAL A 90 -4.81 -0.92 -2.24
C VAL A 90 -5.24 -2.34 -2.62
N LEU A 91 -4.84 -3.31 -1.80
CA LEU A 91 -5.19 -4.72 -1.91
C LEU A 91 -6.25 -5.07 -0.88
N HIS A 92 -7.38 -5.59 -1.32
CA HIS A 92 -8.45 -6.11 -0.47
C HIS A 92 -8.57 -7.62 -0.67
N THR A 93 -8.62 -8.39 0.42
CA THR A 93 -8.98 -9.81 0.32
C THR A 93 -10.48 -10.01 0.44
N CYS A 94 -11.03 -10.91 -0.36
CA CYS A 94 -12.40 -11.38 -0.22
C CYS A 94 -12.53 -12.50 0.83
N GLY A 95 -11.41 -13.11 1.23
CA GLY A 95 -11.34 -14.30 2.10
C GLY A 95 -11.56 -14.08 3.60
N LYS A 96 -11.76 -12.85 4.05
CA LYS A 96 -11.92 -12.49 5.47
C LYS A 96 -13.32 -11.97 5.75
N ALA A 97 -13.47 -10.68 6.10
CA ALA A 97 -14.76 -10.11 6.47
C ALA A 97 -15.83 -10.22 5.36
N LEU A 98 -15.40 -10.27 4.09
CA LEU A 98 -16.30 -10.43 2.94
C LEU A 98 -16.83 -11.85 2.76
N GLY A 99 -16.25 -12.86 3.44
CA GLY A 99 -16.76 -14.24 3.44
C GLY A 99 -16.76 -14.95 2.07
N ALA A 100 -15.96 -14.47 1.12
CA ALA A 100 -15.88 -14.98 -0.24
C ALA A 100 -14.46 -15.47 -0.58
N SER A 101 -14.13 -15.63 -1.86
CA SER A 101 -12.78 -16.01 -2.31
C SER A 101 -12.25 -15.00 -3.32
N GLY A 102 -10.93 -14.92 -3.43
CA GLY A 102 -10.23 -13.99 -4.31
C GLY A 102 -9.80 -12.71 -3.60
N ALA A 103 -9.40 -11.73 -4.41
CA ALA A 103 -8.92 -10.43 -3.97
C ALA A 103 -9.23 -9.35 -5.02
N LEU A 104 -9.21 -8.10 -4.58
CA LEU A 104 -9.41 -6.91 -5.41
C LEU A 104 -8.19 -6.01 -5.25
N VAL A 105 -7.73 -5.41 -6.35
CA VAL A 105 -6.70 -4.37 -6.33
C VAL A 105 -7.31 -3.10 -6.89
N THR A 106 -7.31 -2.03 -6.10
CA THR A 106 -7.64 -0.69 -6.57
C THR A 106 -6.35 0.06 -6.84
N ALA A 107 -6.20 0.62 -8.03
CA ALA A 107 -5.00 1.33 -8.46
C ALA A 107 -5.37 2.37 -9.55
N PRO A 108 -4.47 3.29 -9.90
CA PRO A 108 -4.61 4.13 -11.09
C PRO A 108 -4.93 3.30 -12.33
N THR A 109 -5.79 3.81 -13.21
CA THR A 109 -6.25 3.09 -14.42
C THR A 109 -5.08 2.56 -15.25
N VAL A 110 -4.02 3.35 -15.42
CA VAL A 110 -2.82 2.93 -16.16
C VAL A 110 -2.14 1.71 -15.53
N LEU A 111 -2.15 1.57 -14.21
CA LEU A 111 -1.61 0.41 -13.51
C LEU A 111 -2.56 -0.79 -13.63
N CYS A 112 -3.88 -0.59 -13.51
CA CYS A 112 -4.87 -1.64 -13.77
C CYS A 112 -4.70 -2.21 -15.18
N ASP A 113 -4.64 -1.36 -16.21
CA ASP A 113 -4.45 -1.76 -17.60
C ASP A 113 -3.13 -2.51 -17.78
N TYR A 114 -2.05 -2.03 -17.16
CA TYR A 114 -0.76 -2.71 -17.20
C TYR A 114 -0.83 -4.10 -16.57
N LEU A 115 -1.44 -4.23 -15.38
CA LEU A 115 -1.59 -5.49 -14.68
C LEU A 115 -2.40 -6.50 -15.51
N VAL A 116 -3.53 -6.07 -16.06
CA VAL A 116 -4.35 -6.90 -16.95
C VAL A 116 -3.54 -7.40 -18.13
N ASN A 117 -2.72 -6.57 -18.76
CA ASN A 117 -2.01 -6.96 -19.97
C ASN A 117 -0.68 -7.70 -19.74
N ARG A 118 -0.05 -7.55 -18.57
CA ARG A 118 1.35 -7.97 -18.35
C ARG A 118 1.58 -8.85 -17.12
N CYS A 119 0.65 -8.92 -16.18
CA CYS A 119 0.81 -9.70 -14.95
C CYS A 119 0.53 -11.19 -15.23
N ARG A 120 1.58 -11.99 -15.40
CA ARG A 120 1.45 -13.45 -15.58
C ARG A 120 0.65 -14.17 -14.48
N PRO A 121 0.73 -13.79 -13.19
CA PRO A 121 -0.15 -14.38 -12.18
C PRO A 121 -1.64 -14.01 -12.32
N PHE A 122 -1.97 -13.00 -13.14
CA PHE A 122 -3.34 -12.56 -13.39
C PHE A 122 -4.00 -13.26 -14.60
N ILE A 123 -3.22 -13.62 -15.64
CA ILE A 123 -3.69 -14.35 -16.85
C ILE A 123 -3.09 -15.75 -16.92
#